data_AF-A0A659RIR4-F1
#
_entry.id   AF-A0A659RIR4-F1
#
_cell.length_a   1.000
_cell.length_b   1.000
_cell.length_c   1.000
_cell.angle_alpha   90.00
_cell.angle_beta   90.00
_cell.angle_gamma   90.00
#
_symmetry.space_group_name_H-M   'P 1'
#
loop_
_entity.id
_entity.type
_entity.pdbx_description
1 polymer ?
#
loop_
_entity_poly.entity_id
_entity_poly.type
_entity_poly.pdbx_seq_one_letter_code
_entity_poly.pdbx_strand_id
1 'polypeptide(L)'
;VAGRSAGRREPECVEPVAQHLITRSYSEPHWERAQGAVMATEKVTVYGLPIVAARKVNYSQIAPALCRVWFIRHALVAGDWPARLGV
;
A
#
# COMPACT_ATOMS: atom_id res chain seq x y z
N VAL A 1 36.54 -1.20 -16.87
CA VAL A 1 35.43 -2.10 -16.45
C VAL A 1 34.15 -1.29 -16.55
N ALA A 2 33.34 -1.55 -17.58
CA ALA A 2 32.12 -0.79 -17.86
C ALA A 2 31.04 -1.13 -16.82
N GLY A 3 30.59 -0.12 -16.06
CA GLY A 3 29.45 -0.23 -15.15
C GLY A 3 28.19 -0.44 -15.97
N ARG A 4 27.79 -1.71 -16.13
CA ARG A 4 26.53 -2.04 -16.79
C ARG A 4 25.40 -1.56 -15.90
N SER A 5 24.70 -0.55 -16.39
CA SER A 5 23.43 -0.03 -15.91
C SER A 5 22.62 -1.14 -15.26
N ALA A 6 22.60 -1.15 -13.93
CA ALA A 6 21.65 -1.95 -13.16
C ALA A 6 20.29 -1.38 -13.50
N GLY A 7 19.63 -2.07 -14.43
CA GLY A 7 18.34 -1.67 -14.96
C GLY A 7 17.39 -1.35 -13.84
N ARG A 8 16.64 -0.28 -14.07
CA ARG A 8 15.31 0.00 -13.53
C ARG A 8 14.40 -1.22 -13.76
N ARG A 9 14.70 -2.33 -13.11
CA ARG A 9 13.97 -3.59 -13.14
C ARG A 9 13.13 -3.56 -11.88
N GLU A 10 11.91 -3.08 -12.08
CA GLU A 10 10.69 -3.50 -11.41
C GLU A 10 10.82 -3.98 -9.95
N PRO A 11 10.28 -3.25 -8.95
CA PRO A 11 10.25 -3.71 -7.55
C PRO A 11 9.62 -5.11 -7.38
N GLU A 12 8.75 -5.50 -8.31
CA GLU A 12 8.11 -6.81 -8.42
C GLU A 12 9.06 -7.99 -8.76
N CYS A 13 10.25 -7.75 -9.34
CA CYS A 13 11.25 -8.80 -9.57
C CYS A 13 12.07 -9.15 -8.31
N VAL A 14 12.20 -8.24 -7.34
CA VAL A 14 13.04 -8.43 -6.14
C VAL A 14 12.21 -8.93 -4.94
N GLU A 15 10.91 -8.62 -4.91
CA GLU A 15 9.97 -9.07 -3.87
C GLU A 15 9.96 -10.60 -3.63
N PRO A 16 9.96 -11.48 -4.66
CA PRO A 16 9.90 -12.93 -4.42
C PRO A 16 11.24 -13.55 -3.96
N VAL A 17 12.39 -12.99 -4.36
CA VAL A 17 13.72 -13.58 -4.06
C VAL A 17 14.28 -13.07 -2.73
N ALA A 18 13.95 -11.84 -2.34
CA ALA A 18 14.42 -11.20 -1.12
C ALA A 18 13.34 -11.10 -0.04
N GLN A 19 12.26 -11.89 -0.13
CA GLN A 19 11.10 -11.78 0.77
C GLN A 19 11.45 -11.96 2.27
N HIS A 20 12.53 -12.66 2.58
CA HIS A 20 13.08 -12.86 3.92
C HIS A 20 14.06 -11.77 4.38
N LEU A 21 14.45 -10.86 3.47
CA LEU A 21 15.40 -9.76 3.69
C LEU A 21 14.75 -8.38 3.53
N ILE A 22 13.48 -8.35 3.09
CA ILE A 22 12.69 -7.13 2.97
C ILE A 22 12.09 -6.79 4.34
N THR A 23 12.28 -5.54 4.75
CA THR A 23 11.56 -4.95 5.88
C THR A 23 10.47 -4.07 5.30
N ARG A 24 9.22 -4.35 5.70
CA ARG A 24 8.05 -3.54 5.31
C ARG A 24 7.63 -2.68 6.49
N SER A 25 7.41 -1.40 6.23
CA SER A 25 6.87 -0.47 7.21
C SER A 25 5.68 0.27 6.60
N TYR A 26 4.60 0.36 7.36
CA TYR A 26 3.39 1.05 6.96
C TYR A 26 3.26 2.36 7.74
N SER A 27 2.89 3.43 7.06
CA SER A 27 2.49 4.68 7.70
C SER A 27 1.16 4.50 8.43
N GLU A 28 0.77 5.52 9.19
CA GLU A 28 -0.53 5.55 9.85
C GLU A 28 -1.67 5.42 8.82
N PRO A 29 -2.65 4.52 9.07
CA PRO A 29 -3.78 4.32 8.17
C PRO A 29 -4.69 5.54 8.15
N HIS A 30 -5.18 5.91 6.97
CA HIS A 30 -6.10 7.04 6.79
C HIS A 30 -7.24 6.68 5.83
N TRP A 31 -8.40 7.29 6.04
CA TRP A 31 -9.56 7.14 5.16
C TRP A 31 -9.38 8.03 3.92
N GLU A 32 -9.38 7.41 2.74
CA GLU A 32 -9.44 8.14 1.49
C GLU A 32 -10.84 8.10 0.90
N ARG A 33 -11.52 9.26 0.90
CA ARG A 33 -12.89 9.40 0.40
C ARG A 33 -13.02 9.07 -1.08
N ALA A 34 -12.04 9.47 -1.90
CA ALA A 34 -12.05 9.22 -3.34
C ALA A 34 -12.07 7.72 -3.70
N GLN A 35 -11.48 6.86 -2.86
CA GLN A 35 -11.48 5.41 -3.04
C GLN A 35 -12.46 4.68 -2.12
N GLY A 36 -13.06 5.37 -1.15
CA GLY A 36 -13.90 4.76 -0.11
C GLY A 36 -13.16 3.71 0.72
N ALA A 37 -11.84 3.84 0.87
CA ALA A 37 -11.00 2.80 1.47
C ALA A 37 -10.02 3.36 2.51
N VAL A 38 -9.60 2.50 3.43
CA VAL A 38 -8.49 2.80 4.34
C VAL A 38 -7.19 2.53 3.61
N MET A 39 -6.39 3.58 3.43
CA MET A 39 -5.13 3.56 2.71
C MET A 39 -3.96 3.79 3.67
N ALA A 40 -2.81 3.25 3.32
CA ALA A 40 -1.55 3.54 4.00
C ALA A 40 -0.43 3.65 2.96
N THR A 41 0.68 4.27 3.37
CA THR A 41 1.90 4.30 2.57
C THR A 41 2.82 3.21 3.08
N GLU A 42 3.21 2.30 2.19
CA GLU A 42 4.20 1.27 2.43
C GLU A 42 5.58 1.75 2.00
N LYS A 43 6.56 1.53 2.87
CA LYS A 43 7.98 1.63 2.59
C LYS A 43 8.60 0.25 2.70
N VAL A 44 9.35 -0.17 1.67
CA VAL A 44 10.05 -1.45 1.63
C VAL A 44 11.54 -1.20 1.54
N THR A 45 12.30 -1.72 2.48
CA THR A 45 13.77 -1.62 2.52
C THR A 45 14.40 -3.00 2.48
N VAL A 46 15.57 -3.11 1.84
CA VAL A 46 16.41 -4.30 1.81
C VAL A 46 17.81 -3.90 2.21
N TYR A 47 18.36 -4.51 3.26
CA TYR A 47 19.67 -4.14 3.82
C TYR A 47 19.86 -2.62 4.06
N GLY A 48 18.79 -1.94 4.49
CA GLY A 48 18.81 -0.49 4.72
C GLY A 48 18.64 0.38 3.46
N LEU A 49 18.62 -0.20 2.26
CA LEU A 49 18.36 0.51 1.01
C LEU A 49 16.86 0.50 0.70
N PRO A 50 16.21 1.66 0.51
CA PRO A 50 14.80 1.71 0.13
C PRO A 50 14.61 1.24 -1.31
N ILE A 51 13.86 0.15 -1.49
CA ILE A 51 13.40 -0.33 -2.80
C ILE A 51 12.11 0.39 -3.17
N VAL A 52 11.20 0.50 -2.20
CA VAL A 52 9.95 1.24 -2.32
C VAL A 52 9.99 2.36 -1.29
N ALA A 53 10.10 3.60 -1.77
CA ALA A 53 10.18 4.76 -0.89
C ALA A 53 8.81 5.12 -0.28
N ALA A 54 7.77 5.12 -1.12
CA ALA A 54 6.39 5.41 -0.72
C ALA A 54 5.42 4.83 -1.77
N ARG A 55 4.88 3.64 -1.49
CA ARG A 55 3.81 3.04 -2.29
C ARG A 55 2.50 3.15 -1.54
N LYS A 56 1.49 3.71 -2.18
CA LYS A 56 0.14 3.71 -1.61
C LYS A 56 -0.43 2.30 -1.70
N VAL A 57 -0.87 1.76 -0.57
CA VAL A 57 -1.43 0.41 -0.46
C VAL A 57 -2.77 0.44 0.23
N ASN A 58 -3.65 -0.46 -0.17
CA ASN A 58 -4.92 -0.67 0.49
C ASN A 58 -4.68 -1.43 1.81
N TYR A 59 -5.10 -0.84 2.92
CA TYR A 59 -4.86 -1.40 4.25
C TYR A 59 -5.74 -2.61 4.57
N SER A 60 -6.74 -2.90 3.72
CA SER A 60 -7.65 -4.05 3.88
C SER A 60 -6.94 -5.40 3.88
N GLN A 61 -5.86 -5.54 3.11
CA GLN A 61 -5.06 -6.77 3.07
C GLN A 61 -4.18 -6.95 4.31
N ILE A 62 -3.91 -5.86 5.05
CA ILE A 62 -3.01 -5.84 6.20
C ILE A 62 -3.81 -5.96 7.51
N ALA A 63 -4.87 -5.17 7.66
CA ALA A 63 -5.73 -5.17 8.84
C ALA A 63 -7.22 -5.08 8.44
N PRO A 64 -7.81 -6.18 7.96
CA PRO A 64 -9.20 -6.18 7.48
C PRO A 64 -10.21 -5.80 8.58
N ALA A 65 -9.95 -6.21 9.83
CA ALA A 65 -10.81 -5.88 10.97
C ALA A 65 -10.89 -4.36 11.24
N LEU A 66 -9.73 -3.67 11.23
CA LEU A 66 -9.67 -2.22 11.38
C LEU A 66 -10.39 -1.53 10.22
N CYS A 67 -10.12 -1.97 8.99
CA CYS A 67 -10.73 -1.40 7.80
C CYS A 67 -12.24 -1.51 7.81
N ARG A 68 -12.81 -2.61 8.31
CA ARG A 68 -14.26 -2.79 8.44
C ARG A 68 -14.90 -1.77 9.40
N VAL A 69 -14.27 -1.52 10.55
CA VAL A 69 -14.79 -0.53 11.52
C VAL A 69 -14.77 0.86 10.92
N TRP A 70 -13.68 1.22 10.24
CA TRP A 70 -13.54 2.50 9.55
C TRP A 70 -14.54 2.63 8.40
N PHE A 71 -14.73 1.58 7.61
CA PHE A 71 -15.71 1.55 6.54
C PHE A 71 -17.12 1.83 7.06
N ILE A 72 -17.56 1.13 8.11
CA ILE A 72 -18.90 1.37 8.68
C ILE A 72 -19.03 2.81 9.19
N ARG A 73 -18.00 3.35 9.86
CA ARG A 73 -18.02 4.71 10.41
C ARG A 73 -17.93 5.81 9.35
N HIS A 74 -17.22 5.58 8.26
CA HIS A 74 -16.95 6.62 7.26
C HIS A 74 -17.79 6.43 5.98
N ALA A 75 -17.87 5.23 5.42
CA ALA A 75 -18.68 4.98 4.22
C ALA A 75 -20.18 5.03 4.49
N LEU A 76 -20.66 4.44 5.59
CA LEU A 76 -22.11 4.37 5.85
C LEU A 76 -22.65 5.58 6.61
N VAL A 77 -21.89 6.13 7.56
CA VAL A 77 -22.36 7.26 8.39
C VAL A 77 -22.02 8.62 7.76
N ALA A 78 -20.88 8.76 7.09
CA ALA A 78 -20.50 10.03 6.45
C ALA A 78 -20.96 10.16 4.99
N GLY A 79 -21.52 9.10 4.39
CA GLY A 79 -22.00 9.11 3.00
C GLY A 79 -20.90 9.23 1.94
N ASP A 80 -19.63 9.06 2.32
CA ASP A 80 -18.45 9.22 1.46
C ASP A 80 -18.20 8.01 0.53
N TRP A 81 -19.21 7.16 0.25
CA TRP A 81 -19.06 6.02 -0.66
C TRP A 81 -19.49 6.41 -2.08
N PRO A 82 -18.58 6.42 -3.07
CA PRO A 82 -18.97 6.58 -4.46
C PRO A 82 -19.66 5.29 -4.93
N ALA A 83 -20.97 5.18 -4.65
CA ALA A 83 -21.82 4.18 -5.27
C ALA A 83 -21.98 4.55 -6.75
N ARG A 84 -20.99 4.19 -7.59
CA ARG A 84 -21.17 4.14 -9.03
C ARG A 84 -21.95 2.88 -9.37
N LEU A 85 -23.23 2.87 -9.04
CA LEU A 85 -24.21 2.01 -9.69
C LEU A 85 -24.49 2.64 -11.06
N GLY A 86 -23.69 2.23 -12.05
CA GLY A 86 -24.02 2.48 -13.45
C GLY A 86 -25.19 1.57 -13.83
N VAL A 87 -26.39 2.12 -13.77
CA VAL A 87 -27.58 1.64 -14.49
C VAL A 87 -27.90 2.64 -15.59
#